data_AF-A0A0T8PMI1-F1
#
_entry.id   AF-A0A0T8PMI1-F1
#
_cell.length_a   1.000
_cell.length_b   1.000
_cell.length_c   1.000
_cell.angle_alpha   90.00
_cell.angle_beta   90.00
_cell.angle_gamma   90.00
#
_symmetry.space_group_name_H-M   'P 1'
#
loop_
_entity.id
_entity.type
_entity.pdbx_description
1 polymer ?
#
loop_
_entity_poly.entity_id
_entity_poly.type
_entity_poly.pdbx_seq_one_letter_code
_entity_poly.pdbx_strand_id
1 'polypeptide(L)' 'MTDKKKMGRPTTDPKNLKMTIRFNDEQSRKIENYASQNNLTKSEVIRKAVEQLPE' A
#
# COMPACT_ATOMS: atom_id res chain seq x y z
N MET A 1 3.76 18.11 32.21
CA MET A 1 4.42 16.85 31.80
C MET A 1 3.59 16.29 30.67
N THR A 2 4.05 16.41 29.43
CA THR A 2 3.27 16.04 28.24
C THR A 2 3.33 14.52 28.07
N ASP A 3 2.23 13.83 28.34
CA ASP A 3 2.10 12.38 28.20
C ASP A 3 2.48 11.95 26.77
N LYS A 4 3.67 11.35 26.63
CA LYS A 4 4.08 10.63 25.41
C LYS A 4 3.09 9.48 25.20
N LYS A 5 2.15 9.67 24.27
CA LYS A 5 1.27 8.59 23.80
C LYS A 5 2.13 7.37 23.47
N LYS A 6 1.81 6.22 24.06
CA LYS A 6 2.48 4.95 23.78
C LYS A 6 2.44 4.72 22.27
N MET A 7 3.61 4.57 21.64
CA MET A 7 3.74 4.24 20.21
C MET A 7 3.23 2.81 19.99
N GLY A 8 1.91 2.66 19.95
CA GLY A 8 1.24 1.45 19.52
C GLY A 8 1.08 1.40 18.00
N ARG A 9 0.24 0.47 17.54
CA ARG A 9 -0.18 0.41 16.14
C ARG A 9 -0.67 1.79 15.68
N PRO A 10 -0.26 2.29 14.50
CA PRO A 10 -0.74 3.56 13.97
C PRO A 10 -2.26 3.60 14.04
N THR A 11 -2.79 4.47 14.89
CA THR A 11 -4.24 4.55 15.16
C THR A 11 -4.96 5.34 14.06
N THR A 12 -4.21 6.10 13.25
CA THR A 12 -4.72 7.02 12.24
C THR A 12 -4.98 6.42 10.86
N ASP A 13 -4.56 5.18 10.57
CA ASP A 13 -4.96 4.43 9.38
C ASP A 13 -4.60 2.94 9.57
N PRO A 14 -5.40 2.21 10.36
CA PRO A 14 -5.14 0.79 10.58
C PRO A 14 -5.50 0.02 9.30
N LYS A 15 -4.47 -0.41 8.57
CA LYS A 15 -4.56 -1.34 7.43
C LYS A 15 -5.02 -2.73 7.90
N ASN A 16 -6.31 -2.85 8.23
CA ASN A 16 -6.95 -4.01 8.86
C ASN A 16 -7.32 -5.10 7.86
N LEU A 17 -7.62 -4.72 6.63
CA LEU A 17 -8.12 -5.63 5.62
C LEU A 17 -6.95 -6.19 4.80
N LYS A 18 -6.89 -7.52 4.72
CA LYS A 18 -5.92 -8.24 3.88
C LYS A 18 -6.63 -8.73 2.63
N MET A 19 -6.07 -8.41 1.47
CA MET A 19 -6.51 -8.92 0.17
C MET A 19 -5.35 -9.72 -0.44
N THR A 20 -5.66 -10.91 -0.95
CA THR A 20 -4.69 -11.76 -1.67
C THR A 20 -5.17 -11.88 -3.11
N ILE A 21 -4.39 -11.37 -4.05
CA ILE A 21 -4.69 -11.38 -5.48
C ILE A 21 -3.55 -12.08 -6.22
N ARG A 22 -3.87 -12.93 -7.18
CA ARG A 22 -2.88 -13.49 -8.12
C ARG A 22 -2.81 -12.60 -9.34
N PHE A 23 -1.59 -12.21 -9.71
CA PHE A 23 -1.31 -11.47 -10.94
C PHE A 23 -0.64 -12.42 -11.95
N ASN A 24 -0.82 -12.14 -13.24
CA ASN A 24 0.00 -12.77 -14.26
C ASN A 24 1.40 -12.11 -14.33
N ASP A 25 2.29 -12.67 -15.14
CA ASP A 25 3.68 -12.19 -15.24
C ASP A 25 3.76 -10.76 -15.77
N GLU A 26 2.93 -10.40 -16.75
CA GLU A 26 2.91 -9.06 -17.35
C GLU A 26 2.47 -8.00 -16.33
N GLN A 27 1.40 -8.26 -15.58
CA GLN A 27 0.90 -7.40 -14.53
C GLN A 27 1.94 -7.24 -13.41
N SER A 28 2.60 -8.33 -13.03
CA SER A 28 3.65 -8.31 -12.01
C SER A 28 4.83 -7.43 -12.43
N ARG A 29 5.27 -7.53 -13.69
CA ARG A 29 6.32 -6.68 -14.27
C ARG A 29 5.90 -5.20 -14.32
N LYS A 30 4.65 -4.90 -14.69
CA LYS A 30 4.13 -3.52 -14.68
C LYS A 30 4.18 -2.91 -13.29
N ILE A 31 3.76 -3.65 -12.27
CA ILE A 31 3.80 -3.21 -10.86
C ILE A 31 5.25 -2.98 -10.42
N GLU A 32 6.17 -3.90 -10.74
CA GLU A 32 7.60 -3.78 -10.40
C GLU A 32 8.27 -2.58 -11.06
N ASN A 33 8.01 -2.36 -12.35
CA ASN A 33 8.58 -1.23 -13.08
C ASN A 33 8.10 0.10 -12.50
N TYR A 34 6.80 0.23 -12.26
CA TYR A 34 6.23 1.45 -11.68
C TYR A 34 6.73 1.67 -10.24
N ALA A 35 6.81 0.60 -9.44
CA ALA A 35 7.37 0.64 -8.09
C ALA A 35 8.82 1.15 -8.09
N SER A 36 9.66 0.60 -8.96
CA SER A 36 11.07 1.00 -9.09
C SER A 36 11.22 2.46 -9.52
N GLN A 37 10.47 2.90 -10.53
CA GLN A 37 10.53 4.27 -11.04
C GLN A 37 10.09 5.33 -10.01
N ASN A 38 9.16 4.98 -9.12
CA ASN A 38 8.58 5.91 -8.16
C ASN A 38 9.13 5.72 -6.73
N ASN A 39 10.12 4.83 -6.54
CA ASN A 39 10.64 4.45 -5.22
C ASN A 39 9.52 4.02 -4.24
N LEU A 40 8.57 3.23 -4.73
CA LEU A 40 7.43 2.71 -3.98
C LEU A 40 7.56 1.20 -3.78
N THR A 41 6.89 0.67 -2.77
CA THR A 41 6.67 -0.78 -2.63
C THR A 41 5.53 -1.24 -3.54
N LYS A 42 5.54 -2.53 -3.94
CA LYS A 42 4.44 -3.14 -4.73
C LYS A 42 3.06 -2.87 -4.09
N SER A 43 2.99 -2.96 -2.76
CA SER A 43 1.77 -2.72 -1.99
C SER A 43 1.29 -1.27 -2.07
N GLU A 44 2.18 -0.28 -2.15
CA GLU A 44 1.81 1.12 -2.31
C GLU A 44 1.34 1.43 -3.72
N VAL A 45 1.95 0.80 -4.73
CA VAL A 45 1.48 0.89 -6.11
C VAL A 45 0.05 0.38 -6.23
N ILE A 46 -0.25 -0.79 -5.65
CA ILE A 46 -1.61 -1.36 -5.66
C ILE A 46 -2.59 -0.43 -4.94
N ARG A 47 -2.22 0.13 -3.77
CA ARG A 47 -3.09 1.09 -3.05
C ARG A 47 -3.38 2.35 -3.87
N LYS A 48 -2.36 2.95 -4.47
CA LYS A 48 -2.52 4.10 -5.36
C LYS A 48 -3.41 3.78 -6.55
N ALA A 49 -3.29 2.58 -7.13
CA ALA A 49 -4.15 2.17 -8.23
C ALA A 49 -5.62 2.05 -7.78
N VAL A 50 -5.88 1.56 -6.56
CA VAL A 50 -7.23 1.49 -5.99
C VAL A 50 -7.81 2.88 -5.74
N GLU A 51 -7.00 3.86 -5.31
CA GLU A 51 -7.43 5.26 -5.13
C GLU A 51 -7.88 5.95 -6.45
N GLN A 52 -7.55 5.38 -7.61
CA GLN A 52 -7.99 5.89 -8.93
C GLN A 52 -9.31 5.28 -9.41
N LEU A 53 -9.86 4.29 -8.69
CA LEU A 53 -11.15 3.70 -9.06
C LEU A 53 -12.29 4.63 -8.63
N PRO A 54 -13.34 4.80 -9.46
CA PRO A 54 -14.55 5.50 -9.03
C PRO A 54 -15.26 4.71 -7.92
N GLU A 55 -16.01 5.43 -7.08
CA GLU A 55 -16.85 4.86 -6.00
C GLU A 55 -18.07 4.11 -6.54
#